data_AF-A0A7L4YPZ9-F1
#
_entry.id   AF-A0A7L4YPZ9-F1
#
_cell.length_a   1.000
_cell.length_b   1.000
_cell.length_c   1.000
_cell.angle_alpha   90.00
_cell.angle_beta   90.00
_cell.angle_gamma   90.00
#
_symmetry.space_group_name_H-M   'P 1'
#
loop_
_entity.id
_entity.type
_entity.pdbx_description
1 polymer ?
#
loop_
_entity_poly.entity_id
_entity_poly.type
_entity_poly.pdbx_seq_one_letter_code
_entity_poly.pdbx_strand_id
1 'polypeptide(L)'
;MEETWRDGFVAAMQRKQASNEQINSELEAAADKADAEGKTPKGALGDPGEYAASLDYPDKRFKYGEALAGAAVLVGAFVLSDGLLALRDGLPYELTLGSLISWLLVFGGVLVCLYLATKFSGAAVLAVALPLLLVWAFVTQAPTAVLWQGDPVVAIVAGAIVLVLAFAYVASYLQRQNANPVRDPDSGDDIRFGDQKPSFVQLWGPLVYMAVAVLLVVVLLIV
;
A
#
# COMPACT_ATOMS: atom_id res chain seq x y z
N MET A 1 3.08 6.09 34.09
CA MET A 1 3.18 7.14 33.05
C MET A 1 4.41 6.86 32.20
N GLU A 2 4.45 5.69 31.58
CA GLU A 2 5.62 5.11 30.87
C GLU A 2 5.30 4.90 29.38
N GLU A 3 4.03 4.61 29.09
CA GLU A 3 3.45 4.50 27.74
C GLU A 3 3.89 5.64 26.83
N THR A 4 3.95 6.89 27.31
CA THR A 4 4.27 8.03 26.43
C THR A 4 5.70 8.07 25.90
N TRP A 5 6.70 7.54 26.62
CA TRP A 5 8.08 7.51 26.12
C TRP A 5 8.25 6.43 25.07
N ARG A 6 7.77 5.23 25.39
CA ARG A 6 7.76 4.08 24.48
C ARG A 6 6.97 4.37 23.22
N ASP A 7 5.84 5.05 23.40
CA ASP A 7 4.97 5.48 22.31
C ASP A 7 5.72 6.43 21.36
N GLY A 8 6.41 7.41 21.92
CA GLY A 8 7.27 8.31 21.16
C GLY A 8 8.40 7.59 20.43
N PHE A 9 9.03 6.59 21.07
CA PHE A 9 10.22 5.91 20.53
C PHE A 9 9.88 5.04 19.33
N VAL A 10 8.86 4.19 19.45
CA VAL A 10 8.46 3.32 18.34
C VAL A 10 7.90 4.17 17.19
N ALA A 11 7.13 5.23 17.45
CA ALA A 11 6.67 6.14 16.41
C ALA A 11 7.86 6.80 15.67
N ALA A 12 8.91 7.20 16.38
CA ALA A 12 10.12 7.75 15.79
C ALA A 12 10.90 6.70 14.98
N MET A 13 11.04 5.48 15.50
CA MET A 13 11.69 4.35 14.82
C MET A 13 10.94 3.89 13.56
N GLN A 14 9.61 3.91 13.60
CA GLN A 14 8.76 3.63 12.44
C GLN A 14 8.90 4.71 11.36
N ARG A 15 9.06 5.99 11.74
CA ARG A 15 9.38 7.07 10.78
C ARG A 15 10.74 6.85 10.11
N LYS A 16 11.70 6.27 10.82
CA LYS A 16 12.98 5.78 10.27
C LYS A 16 12.86 4.41 9.57
N GLN A 17 11.64 3.90 9.43
CA GLN A 17 11.29 2.65 8.77
C GLN A 17 11.99 1.41 9.33
N ALA A 18 12.41 1.42 10.60
CA ALA A 18 12.97 0.26 11.28
C ALA A 18 12.01 -0.95 11.17
N SER A 19 12.56 -2.17 11.12
CA SER A 19 11.74 -3.38 11.20
C SER A 19 11.21 -3.58 12.62
N ASN A 20 10.06 -4.25 12.76
CA ASN A 20 9.49 -4.53 14.09
C ASN A 20 10.44 -5.34 14.98
N GLU A 21 11.26 -6.21 14.39
CA GLU A 21 12.29 -6.97 15.09
C GLU A 21 13.41 -6.07 15.62
N GLN A 22 13.86 -5.09 14.82
CA GLN A 22 14.81 -4.07 15.28
C GLN A 22 14.20 -3.19 16.36
N ILE A 23 12.93 -2.80 16.22
CA ILE A 23 12.24 -2.00 17.23
C ILE A 23 12.15 -2.77 18.56
N ASN A 24 11.80 -4.06 18.52
CA ASN A 24 11.75 -4.91 19.72
C ASN A 24 13.11 -5.06 20.37
N SER A 25 14.15 -5.37 19.59
CA SER A 25 15.51 -5.52 20.11
C SER A 25 16.02 -4.25 20.80
N GLU A 26 15.64 -3.08 20.31
CA GLU A 26 16.08 -1.80 20.86
C GLU A 26 15.22 -1.35 22.04
N LEU A 27 13.94 -1.73 22.07
CA LEU A 27 13.11 -1.58 23.26
C LEU A 27 13.62 -2.46 24.41
N GLU A 28 14.01 -3.70 24.14
CA GLU A 28 14.64 -4.59 25.12
C GLU A 28 15.97 -3.99 25.62
N ALA A 29 16.85 -3.54 24.72
CA ALA A 29 18.10 -2.90 25.10
C ALA A 29 17.90 -1.59 25.89
N ALA A 30 16.85 -0.83 25.58
CA ALA A 30 16.48 0.39 26.30
C ALA A 30 15.97 0.07 27.72
N ALA A 31 15.15 -0.96 27.88
CA ALA A 31 14.65 -1.43 29.17
C ALA A 31 15.81 -1.94 30.05
N ASP A 32 16.67 -2.81 29.51
CA ASP A 32 17.85 -3.34 30.21
C ASP A 32 18.77 -2.23 30.73
N LYS A 33 18.96 -1.17 29.93
CA LYS A 33 19.80 -0.03 30.31
C LYS A 33 19.14 0.86 31.36
N ALA A 34 17.82 1.03 31.30
CA ALA A 34 17.06 1.75 32.31
C ALA A 34 17.11 1.02 33.66
N ASP A 35 16.95 -0.30 33.64
CA ASP A 35 17.03 -1.18 34.80
C ASP A 35 18.44 -1.20 35.42
N ALA A 36 19.48 -1.29 34.59
CA ALA A 36 20.87 -1.24 35.05
C ALA A 36 21.20 0.09 35.77
N GLU A 37 20.55 1.19 35.38
CA GLU A 37 20.69 2.49 36.03
C GLU A 37 19.69 2.74 37.16
N GLY A 38 18.73 1.83 37.39
CA GLY A 38 17.64 2.00 38.35
C GLY A 38 16.75 3.22 38.06
N LYS A 39 16.65 3.61 36.78
CA LYS A 39 15.90 4.79 36.32
C LYS A 39 14.81 4.36 35.35
N THR A 40 13.86 5.25 35.11
CA THR A 40 12.91 5.07 34.00
C THR A 40 13.60 5.27 32.64
N PRO A 41 13.08 4.71 31.55
CA PRO A 41 13.65 4.87 30.20
C PRO A 41 13.86 6.34 29.80
N LYS A 42 12.89 7.20 30.13
CA LYS A 42 13.02 8.65 29.94
C LYS A 42 14.15 9.27 30.75
N GLY A 43 14.41 8.77 31.96
CA GLY A 43 15.47 9.25 32.84
C GLY A 43 16.88 8.75 32.46
N ALA A 44 16.98 7.57 31.83
CA ALA A 44 18.25 6.98 31.39
C ALA A 44 18.62 7.39 29.96
N LEU A 45 17.63 7.52 29.07
CA LEU A 45 17.84 7.67 27.62
C LEU A 45 17.38 9.02 27.07
N GLY A 46 16.70 9.84 27.87
CA GLY A 46 16.29 11.19 27.47
C GLY A 46 15.02 11.21 26.61
N ASP A 47 14.98 12.06 25.59
CA ASP A 47 13.84 12.15 24.67
C ASP A 47 13.80 10.94 23.71
N PRO A 48 12.63 10.30 23.52
CA PRO A 48 12.55 9.11 22.68
C PRO A 48 12.84 9.39 21.20
N GLY A 49 12.53 10.59 20.71
CA GLY A 49 12.82 11.00 19.34
C GLY A 49 14.31 11.25 19.12
N GLU A 50 14.99 11.88 20.09
CA GLU A 50 16.45 12.08 20.04
C GLU A 50 17.22 10.75 20.14
N TYR A 51 16.76 9.85 21.01
CA TYR A 51 17.36 8.52 21.11
C TYR A 51 17.17 7.71 19.81
N ALA A 52 15.96 7.68 19.26
CA ALA A 52 15.72 7.07 17.95
C ALA A 52 16.53 7.72 16.82
N ALA A 53 16.78 9.03 16.87
CA ALA A 53 17.61 9.74 15.90
C ALA A 53 19.08 9.30 15.98
N SER A 54 19.58 9.01 17.18
CA SER A 54 20.96 8.55 17.43
C SER A 54 21.27 7.15 16.89
N LEU A 55 20.26 6.31 16.71
CA LEU A 55 20.40 4.94 16.20
C LEU A 55 20.50 4.93 14.68
N ASP A 56 21.55 4.35 14.12
CA ASP A 56 21.78 4.32 12.67
C ASP A 56 21.10 3.10 12.03
N TYR A 57 19.86 3.26 11.59
CA TYR A 57 19.18 2.24 10.77
C TYR A 57 19.24 2.63 9.31
N PRO A 58 19.61 1.69 8.42
CA PRO A 58 19.49 1.92 7.00
C PRO A 58 18.01 2.14 6.68
N ASP A 59 17.69 3.29 6.06
CA ASP A 59 16.39 3.55 5.47
C ASP A 59 15.96 2.30 4.68
N LYS A 60 14.75 1.79 4.95
CA LYS A 60 14.23 0.64 4.22
C LYS A 60 14.27 0.98 2.73
N ARG A 61 15.11 0.22 2.01
CA ARG A 61 15.22 0.26 0.56
C ARG A 61 13.81 0.25 -0.03
N PHE A 62 13.57 1.15 -0.98
CA PHE A 62 12.33 1.26 -1.73
C PHE A 62 11.81 -0.14 -2.08
N LYS A 63 10.67 -0.54 -1.52
CA LYS A 63 10.17 -1.91 -1.65
C LYS A 63 9.52 -2.08 -3.02
N TYR A 64 10.36 -2.29 -4.03
CA TYR A 64 9.93 -2.49 -5.42
C TYR A 64 8.79 -3.51 -5.57
N GLY A 65 8.79 -4.57 -4.75
CA GLY A 65 7.72 -5.58 -4.75
C GLY A 65 6.34 -5.05 -4.31
N GLU A 66 6.27 -4.13 -3.34
CA GLU A 66 4.99 -3.51 -2.94
C GLU A 66 4.49 -2.54 -4.03
N ALA A 67 5.40 -1.75 -4.60
CA ALA A 67 5.08 -0.83 -5.68
C ALA A 67 4.60 -1.58 -6.94
N LEU A 68 5.24 -2.70 -7.28
CA LEU A 68 4.83 -3.59 -8.38
C LEU A 68 3.48 -4.26 -8.11
N ALA A 69 3.21 -4.69 -6.87
CA ALA A 69 1.91 -5.25 -6.52
C ALA A 69 0.80 -4.19 -6.63
N GLY A 70 1.04 -2.97 -6.15
CA GLY A 70 0.13 -1.85 -6.35
C GLY A 70 -0.11 -1.53 -7.84
N ALA A 71 0.96 -1.57 -8.65
CA ALA A 71 0.87 -1.42 -10.10
C ALA A 71 -0.03 -2.49 -10.72
N ALA A 72 0.18 -3.75 -10.34
CA ALA A 72 -0.56 -4.89 -10.85
C ALA A 72 -2.05 -4.80 -10.50
N VAL A 73 -2.40 -4.31 -9.30
CA VAL A 73 -3.81 -4.05 -8.94
C VAL A 73 -4.44 -3.04 -9.89
N LEU A 74 -3.76 -1.90 -10.13
CA LEU A 74 -4.29 -0.86 -11.01
C LEU A 74 -4.44 -1.33 -12.46
N VAL A 75 -3.44 -2.02 -12.99
CA VAL A 75 -3.47 -2.58 -14.35
C VAL A 75 -4.56 -3.64 -14.46
N GLY A 76 -4.64 -4.56 -13.51
CA GLY A 76 -5.66 -5.60 -13.50
C GLY A 76 -7.08 -5.03 -13.44
N ALA A 77 -7.31 -3.99 -12.62
CA ALA A 77 -8.59 -3.29 -12.55
C ALA A 77 -8.95 -2.58 -13.86
N PHE A 78 -7.98 -1.94 -14.51
CA PHE A 78 -8.18 -1.30 -15.80
C PHE A 78 -8.55 -2.31 -16.88
N VAL A 79 -7.73 -3.36 -17.04
CA VAL A 79 -7.94 -4.41 -18.06
C VAL A 79 -9.30 -5.10 -17.85
N LEU A 80 -9.64 -5.40 -16.60
CA LEU A 80 -10.93 -6.00 -16.25
C LEU A 80 -12.09 -5.08 -16.62
N SER A 81 -12.02 -3.79 -16.24
CA SER A 81 -13.08 -2.82 -16.50
C SER A 81 -13.28 -2.58 -18.00
N ASP A 82 -12.19 -2.49 -18.75
CA ASP A 82 -12.20 -2.25 -20.19
C ASP A 82 -12.72 -3.49 -20.95
N GLY A 83 -12.35 -4.69 -20.52
CA GLY A 83 -12.92 -5.94 -21.01
C GLY A 83 -14.43 -6.07 -20.73
N LEU A 84 -14.89 -5.68 -19.54
CA LEU A 84 -16.32 -5.66 -19.19
C LEU A 84 -17.11 -4.65 -20.04
N LEU A 85 -16.53 -3.48 -20.32
CA LEU A 85 -17.15 -2.49 -21.20
C LEU A 85 -17.26 -3.00 -22.64
N ALA A 86 -16.19 -3.58 -23.17
CA ALA A 86 -16.19 -4.17 -24.51
C ALA A 86 -17.24 -5.29 -24.62
N LEU A 87 -17.34 -6.16 -23.61
CA LEU A 87 -18.37 -7.21 -23.56
C LEU A 87 -19.78 -6.63 -23.53
N ARG A 88 -20.04 -5.62 -22.68
CA ARG A 88 -21.34 -4.95 -22.58
C ARG A 88 -21.75 -4.29 -23.89
N ASP A 89 -20.80 -3.66 -24.57
CA ASP A 89 -21.06 -2.90 -25.79
C ASP A 89 -21.07 -3.81 -27.04
N GLY A 90 -20.81 -5.12 -26.87
CA GLY A 90 -20.75 -6.10 -27.97
C GLY A 90 -19.60 -5.84 -28.94
N LEU A 91 -18.55 -5.15 -28.46
CA LEU A 91 -17.38 -4.76 -29.24
C LEU A 91 -16.21 -5.69 -28.94
N PRO A 92 -15.28 -5.88 -29.90
CA PRO A 92 -14.01 -6.53 -29.61
C PRO A 92 -13.23 -5.68 -28.60
N TYR A 93 -12.44 -6.34 -27.75
CA TYR A 93 -11.52 -5.64 -26.88
C TYR A 93 -10.32 -5.14 -27.67
N GLU A 94 -9.97 -3.87 -27.49
CA GLU A 94 -8.87 -3.21 -28.19
C GLU A 94 -7.83 -2.67 -27.20
N LEU A 95 -6.64 -3.26 -27.22
CA LEU A 95 -5.49 -2.70 -26.53
C LEU A 95 -4.87 -1.62 -27.41
N THR A 96 -5.11 -0.36 -27.08
CA THR A 96 -4.55 0.78 -27.82
C THR A 96 -3.24 1.26 -27.21
N LEU A 97 -2.43 1.96 -28.01
CA LEU A 97 -1.26 2.68 -27.48
C LEU A 97 -1.67 3.72 -26.43
N GLY A 98 -2.83 4.35 -26.61
CA GLY A 98 -3.43 5.27 -25.63
C GLY A 98 -3.75 4.58 -24.30
N SER A 99 -4.20 3.32 -24.32
CA SER A 99 -4.42 2.50 -23.11
C SER A 99 -3.11 2.26 -22.35
N LEU A 100 -2.02 1.92 -23.05
CA LEU A 100 -0.70 1.73 -22.41
C LEU A 100 -0.16 3.03 -21.80
N ILE A 101 -0.25 4.15 -22.52
CA ILE A 101 0.19 5.45 -22.01
C ILE A 101 -0.66 5.84 -20.79
N SER A 102 -1.98 5.59 -20.85
CA SER A 102 -2.89 5.82 -19.74
C SER A 102 -2.50 5.04 -18.49
N TRP A 103 -2.12 3.76 -18.63
CA TRP A 103 -1.65 2.95 -17.50
C TRP A 103 -0.38 3.50 -16.88
N LEU A 104 0.60 3.90 -17.70
CA LEU A 104 1.84 4.52 -17.22
C LEU A 104 1.56 5.84 -16.50
N LEU A 105 0.62 6.63 -17.02
CA LEU A 105 0.29 7.94 -16.46
C LEU A 105 -0.47 7.82 -15.13
N VAL A 106 -1.39 6.86 -15.02
CA VAL A 106 -2.06 6.55 -13.75
C VAL A 106 -1.06 6.01 -12.73
N PHE A 107 -0.23 5.03 -13.12
CA PHE A 107 0.73 4.43 -12.20
C PHE A 107 1.78 5.45 -11.72
N GLY A 108 2.45 6.13 -12.65
CA GLY A 108 3.42 7.17 -12.34
C GLY A 108 2.78 8.33 -11.57
N GLY A 109 1.57 8.73 -11.95
CA GLY A 109 0.81 9.78 -11.28
C GLY A 109 0.49 9.44 -9.82
N VAL A 110 0.01 8.22 -9.54
CA VAL A 110 -0.25 7.75 -8.18
C VAL A 110 1.03 7.74 -7.35
N LEU A 111 2.15 7.23 -7.88
CA LEU A 111 3.43 7.24 -7.18
C LEU A 111 3.91 8.66 -6.85
N VAL A 112 3.79 9.59 -7.81
CA VAL A 112 4.12 11.01 -7.61
C VAL A 112 3.22 11.63 -6.56
N CYS A 113 1.91 11.39 -6.60
CA CYS A 113 0.97 11.91 -5.60
C CYS A 113 1.24 11.34 -4.20
N LEU A 114 1.52 10.05 -4.07
CA LEU A 114 1.91 9.43 -2.80
C LEU A 114 3.20 10.05 -2.25
N TYR A 115 4.22 10.21 -3.11
CA TYR A 115 5.47 10.87 -2.73
C TYR A 115 5.24 12.32 -2.28
N LEU A 116 4.45 13.10 -3.04
CA LEU A 116 4.13 14.47 -2.67
C LEU A 116 3.34 14.55 -1.36
N ALA A 117 2.44 13.60 -1.11
CA ALA A 117 1.68 13.53 0.15
C ALA A 117 2.58 13.30 1.38
N THR A 118 3.78 12.71 1.21
CA THR A 118 4.73 12.57 2.31
C THR A 118 5.47 13.88 2.66
N LYS A 119 5.50 14.87 1.76
CA LYS A 119 6.34 16.07 1.89
C LYS A 119 5.59 17.40 1.87
N PHE A 120 4.41 17.43 1.26
CA PHE A 120 3.66 18.66 1.00
C PHE A 120 2.22 18.58 1.50
N SER A 121 1.54 19.73 1.54
CA SER A 121 0.12 19.80 1.92
C SER A 121 -0.78 19.16 0.87
N GLY A 122 -1.98 18.72 1.29
CA GLY A 122 -2.96 18.12 0.37
C GLY A 122 -3.33 19.01 -0.82
N ALA A 123 -3.29 20.34 -0.66
CA ALA A 123 -3.52 21.28 -1.76
C ALA A 123 -2.45 21.17 -2.86
N ALA A 124 -1.19 20.94 -2.49
CA ALA A 124 -0.10 20.74 -3.44
C ALA A 124 -0.24 19.42 -4.19
N VAL A 125 -0.70 18.36 -3.50
CA VAL A 125 -1.00 17.06 -4.14
C VAL A 125 -2.13 17.21 -5.16
N LEU A 126 -3.21 17.92 -4.80
CA LEU A 126 -4.33 18.18 -5.71
C LEU A 126 -3.91 19.00 -6.93
N ALA A 127 -3.03 19.99 -6.75
CA ALA A 127 -2.52 20.82 -7.85
C ALA A 127 -1.75 20.00 -8.91
N VAL A 128 -1.22 18.83 -8.55
CA VAL A 128 -0.56 17.90 -9.48
C VAL A 128 -1.52 16.82 -9.99
N ALA A 129 -2.39 16.30 -9.12
CA ALA A 129 -3.35 15.25 -9.46
C ALA A 129 -4.37 15.72 -10.51
N LEU A 130 -4.88 16.95 -10.41
CA LEU A 130 -5.87 17.51 -11.34
C LEU A 130 -5.34 17.57 -12.79
N PRO A 131 -4.18 18.18 -13.06
CA PRO A 131 -3.58 18.15 -14.39
C PRO A 131 -3.32 16.74 -14.91
N LEU A 132 -2.84 15.82 -14.05
CA LEU A 132 -2.63 14.42 -14.45
C LEU A 132 -3.92 13.74 -14.87
N LEU A 133 -5.02 13.94 -14.13
CA LEU A 133 -6.34 13.41 -14.50
C LEU A 133 -6.86 14.01 -15.82
N LEU A 134 -6.63 15.29 -16.06
CA LEU A 134 -7.00 15.94 -17.33
C LEU A 134 -6.20 15.38 -18.51
N VAL A 135 -4.88 15.20 -18.34
CA VAL A 135 -4.04 14.58 -19.37
C VAL A 135 -4.45 13.13 -19.60
N TRP A 136 -4.73 12.37 -18.53
CA TRP A 136 -5.24 11.01 -18.64
C TRP A 136 -6.55 10.96 -19.44
N ALA A 137 -7.53 11.79 -19.08
CA ALA A 137 -8.81 11.86 -19.79
C ALA A 137 -8.62 12.21 -21.28
N PHE A 138 -7.73 13.15 -21.59
CA PHE A 138 -7.38 13.50 -22.96
C PHE A 138 -6.74 12.34 -23.73
N VAL A 139 -5.79 11.64 -23.12
CA VAL A 139 -5.10 10.48 -23.74
C VAL A 139 -6.06 9.33 -23.99
N THR A 140 -7.00 9.06 -23.07
CA THR A 140 -7.99 7.98 -23.24
C THR A 140 -8.98 8.23 -24.38
N GLN A 141 -9.22 9.50 -24.74
CA GLN A 141 -10.11 9.86 -25.85
C GLN A 141 -9.36 10.11 -27.16
N ALA A 142 -8.04 10.22 -27.12
CA ALA A 142 -7.25 10.47 -28.32
C ALA A 142 -7.28 9.24 -29.23
N PRO A 143 -7.51 9.41 -30.56
CA PRO A 143 -7.40 8.31 -31.50
C PRO A 143 -5.95 7.84 -31.53
N THR A 144 -5.71 6.60 -31.07
CA THR A 144 -4.38 5.99 -31.02
C THR A 144 -4.36 4.66 -31.75
N ALA A 145 -3.17 4.18 -32.13
CA ALA A 145 -3.03 2.92 -32.84
C ALA A 145 -3.48 1.74 -31.96
N VAL A 146 -4.28 0.85 -32.55
CA VAL A 146 -4.63 -0.44 -31.94
C VAL A 146 -3.42 -1.36 -32.05
N LEU A 147 -2.96 -1.87 -30.90
CA LEU A 147 -1.81 -2.78 -30.81
C LEU A 147 -2.26 -4.23 -30.82
N TRP A 148 -3.41 -4.51 -30.22
CA TRP A 148 -4.02 -5.83 -30.20
C TRP A 148 -5.54 -5.72 -30.16
N GLN A 149 -6.21 -6.64 -30.83
CA GLN A 149 -7.66 -6.78 -30.83
C GLN A 149 -8.00 -8.25 -30.57
N GLY A 150 -8.98 -8.50 -29.70
CA GLY A 150 -9.35 -9.86 -29.34
C GLY A 150 -10.68 -9.96 -28.62
N ASP A 151 -10.95 -11.17 -28.13
CA ASP A 151 -12.16 -11.48 -27.38
C ASP A 151 -12.15 -10.76 -26.01
N PRO A 152 -13.17 -9.97 -25.67
CA PRO A 152 -13.31 -9.32 -24.37
C PRO A 152 -13.20 -10.28 -23.18
N VAL A 153 -13.64 -11.52 -23.34
CA VAL A 153 -13.56 -12.55 -22.29
C VAL A 153 -12.11 -12.82 -21.91
N VAL A 154 -11.18 -12.81 -22.86
CA VAL A 154 -9.75 -13.01 -22.59
C VAL A 154 -9.20 -11.86 -21.76
N ALA A 155 -9.57 -10.61 -22.06
CA ALA A 155 -9.17 -9.45 -21.28
C ALA A 155 -9.74 -9.50 -19.86
N ILE A 156 -11.02 -9.84 -19.71
CA ILE A 156 -11.68 -10.00 -18.39
C ILE A 156 -10.93 -11.05 -17.55
N VAL A 157 -10.68 -12.24 -18.11
CA VAL A 157 -9.98 -13.32 -17.41
C VAL A 157 -8.55 -12.92 -17.04
N ALA A 158 -7.81 -12.29 -17.96
CA ALA A 158 -6.46 -11.80 -17.69
C ALA A 158 -6.45 -10.75 -16.57
N GLY A 159 -7.33 -9.75 -16.64
CA GLY A 159 -7.46 -8.72 -15.61
C GLY A 159 -7.82 -9.29 -14.23
N ALA A 160 -8.74 -10.25 -14.19
CA ALA A 160 -9.12 -10.95 -12.97
C ALA A 160 -7.95 -11.75 -12.37
N ILE A 161 -7.20 -12.49 -13.19
CA ILE A 161 -6.02 -13.25 -12.72
C ILE A 161 -4.97 -12.30 -12.14
N VAL A 162 -4.66 -11.20 -12.83
CA VAL A 162 -3.69 -10.21 -12.35
C VAL A 162 -4.13 -9.61 -11.01
N LEU A 163 -5.42 -9.24 -10.88
CA LEU A 163 -5.98 -8.75 -9.62
C LEU A 163 -5.84 -9.78 -8.49
N VAL A 164 -6.25 -11.02 -8.73
CA VAL A 164 -6.18 -12.08 -7.72
C VAL A 164 -4.75 -12.32 -7.26
N LEU A 165 -3.79 -12.40 -8.18
CA LEU A 165 -2.37 -12.59 -7.85
C LEU A 165 -1.81 -11.40 -7.07
N ALA A 166 -2.16 -10.17 -7.48
CA ALA A 166 -1.71 -8.96 -6.80
C ALA A 166 -2.28 -8.88 -5.37
N PHE A 167 -3.57 -9.17 -5.19
CA PHE A 167 -4.19 -9.22 -3.87
C PHE A 167 -3.63 -10.36 -3.01
N ALA A 168 -3.41 -11.55 -3.57
CA ALA A 168 -2.81 -12.66 -2.86
C ALA A 168 -1.40 -12.32 -2.35
N TYR A 169 -0.62 -11.60 -3.17
CA TYR A 169 0.69 -11.08 -2.76
C TYR A 169 0.57 -10.08 -1.61
N VAL A 170 -0.32 -9.08 -1.73
CA VAL A 170 -0.53 -8.08 -0.66
C VAL A 170 -1.02 -8.74 0.64
N ALA A 171 -1.95 -9.69 0.56
CA ALA A 171 -2.45 -10.42 1.72
C ALA A 171 -1.35 -11.24 2.40
N SER A 172 -0.56 -12.00 1.62
CA SER A 172 0.59 -12.76 2.13
C SER A 172 1.63 -11.83 2.77
N TYR A 173 1.81 -10.66 2.19
CA TYR A 173 2.73 -9.65 2.68
C TYR A 173 2.29 -9.06 4.03
N LEU A 174 1.02 -8.65 4.14
CA LEU A 174 0.43 -8.15 5.39
C LEU A 174 0.45 -9.24 6.47
N GLN A 175 0.18 -10.49 6.11
CA GLN A 175 0.26 -11.61 7.05
C GLN A 175 1.68 -11.79 7.61
N ARG A 176 2.72 -11.66 6.77
CA ARG A 176 4.12 -11.73 7.23
C ARG A 176 4.50 -10.54 8.13
N GLN A 177 4.00 -9.34 7.85
CA GLN A 177 4.23 -8.20 8.72
C GLN A 177 3.54 -8.35 10.08
N ASN A 178 2.31 -8.87 10.10
CA ASN A 178 1.56 -9.12 11.32
C ASN A 178 2.11 -10.29 12.15
N ALA A 179 2.92 -11.18 11.56
CA ALA A 179 3.53 -12.30 12.27
C ALA A 179 4.63 -11.87 13.27
N ASN A 180 5.22 -10.68 13.08
CA ASN A 180 6.22 -10.11 13.98
C ASN A 180 5.71 -8.79 14.57
N PRO A 181 4.79 -8.82 15.55
CA PRO A 181 4.30 -7.62 16.21
C PRO A 181 5.40 -6.98 17.07
N VAL A 182 5.32 -5.66 17.26
CA VAL A 182 6.15 -4.97 18.25
C VAL A 182 5.61 -5.34 19.63
N ARG A 183 6.43 -5.94 20.48
CA ARG A 183 6.04 -6.39 21.82
C ARG A 183 6.68 -5.53 22.88
N ASP A 184 5.93 -5.32 23.94
CA ASP A 184 6.42 -4.68 25.14
C ASP A 184 7.39 -5.61 25.89
N PRO A 185 8.63 -5.17 26.16
CA PRO A 185 9.58 -5.95 26.96
C PRO A 185 9.05 -6.29 28.36
N ASP A 186 8.31 -5.36 28.98
CA ASP A 186 7.95 -5.46 30.41
C ASP A 186 6.66 -6.27 30.63
N SER A 187 5.67 -6.13 29.74
CA SER A 187 4.38 -6.81 29.86
C SER A 187 4.20 -8.00 28.90
N GLY A 188 5.02 -8.07 27.84
CA GLY A 188 4.83 -9.01 26.74
C GLY A 188 3.64 -8.69 25.82
N ASP A 189 2.90 -7.61 26.09
CA ASP A 189 1.73 -7.22 25.31
C ASP A 189 2.13 -6.60 23.96
N ASP A 190 1.32 -6.84 22.94
CA ASP A 190 1.48 -6.25 21.61
C ASP A 190 1.28 -4.71 21.69
N ILE A 191 2.33 -3.93 21.46
CA ILE A 191 2.26 -2.46 21.37
C ILE A 191 1.75 -2.09 19.99
N ARG A 192 0.44 -2.17 19.82
CA ARG A 192 -0.23 -1.66 18.62
C ARG A 192 -0.49 -0.17 18.84
N PHE A 193 0.40 0.67 18.31
CA PHE A 193 0.07 2.08 18.05
C PHE A 193 -1.20 2.12 17.25
N GLY A 194 -2.28 2.66 17.82
CA GLY A 194 -3.32 3.44 17.15
C GLY A 194 -3.86 3.06 15.76
N ASP A 195 -3.50 1.93 15.18
CA ASP A 195 -4.21 1.28 14.12
C ASP A 195 -5.39 0.67 14.84
N GLN A 196 -6.52 1.39 14.75
CA GLN A 196 -7.85 0.81 14.84
C GLN A 196 -7.73 -0.66 14.43
N LYS A 197 -8.04 -1.60 15.36
CA LYS A 197 -8.14 -3.05 15.07
C LYS A 197 -8.47 -3.18 13.59
N PRO A 198 -7.60 -3.76 12.74
CA PRO A 198 -7.69 -3.61 11.29
C PRO A 198 -9.15 -3.72 10.93
N SER A 199 -9.74 -2.59 10.51
CA SER A 199 -11.19 -2.53 10.40
C SER A 199 -11.64 -3.69 9.53
N PHE A 200 -12.87 -4.17 9.68
CA PHE A 200 -13.36 -5.26 8.83
C PHE A 200 -13.02 -5.04 7.34
N VAL A 201 -12.96 -3.78 6.90
CA VAL A 201 -12.52 -3.33 5.57
C VAL A 201 -11.01 -3.51 5.30
N GLN A 202 -10.10 -3.40 6.25
CA GLN A 202 -8.68 -3.71 6.02
C GLN A 202 -8.40 -5.22 6.01
N LEU A 203 -9.08 -5.97 6.87
CA LEU A 203 -8.82 -7.41 7.05
C LEU A 203 -9.57 -8.26 6.01
N TRP A 204 -10.81 -7.87 5.74
CA TRP A 204 -11.70 -8.55 4.80
C TRP A 204 -11.97 -7.75 3.54
N GLY A 205 -11.69 -6.44 3.48
CA GLY A 205 -11.98 -5.64 2.29
C GLY A 205 -11.32 -6.18 1.03
N PRO A 206 -10.06 -6.65 1.01
CA PRO A 206 -9.52 -7.31 -0.17
C PRO A 206 -10.31 -8.55 -0.59
N LEU A 207 -10.76 -9.37 0.38
CA LEU A 207 -11.58 -10.56 0.16
C LEU A 207 -13.02 -10.22 -0.26
N VAL A 208 -13.61 -9.16 0.29
CA VAL A 208 -14.95 -8.67 -0.03
C VAL A 208 -14.95 -7.97 -1.38
N TYR A 209 -13.94 -7.17 -1.70
CA TYR A 209 -13.74 -6.60 -3.05
C TYR A 209 -13.50 -7.70 -4.06
N MET A 210 -12.72 -8.74 -3.73
CA MET A 210 -12.52 -9.89 -4.59
C MET A 210 -13.81 -10.69 -4.77
N ALA A 211 -14.57 -10.93 -3.69
CA ALA A 211 -15.87 -11.58 -3.77
C ALA A 211 -16.86 -10.76 -4.62
N VAL A 212 -16.95 -9.44 -4.40
CA VAL A 212 -17.81 -8.53 -5.15
C VAL A 212 -17.38 -8.42 -6.61
N ALA A 213 -16.08 -8.34 -6.91
CA ALA A 213 -15.57 -8.31 -8.27
C ALA A 213 -15.86 -9.63 -9.01
N VAL A 214 -15.63 -10.78 -8.37
CA VAL A 214 -15.98 -12.09 -8.92
C VAL A 214 -17.48 -12.22 -9.12
N LEU A 215 -18.30 -11.78 -8.15
CA LEU A 215 -19.76 -11.85 -8.23
C LEU A 215 -20.31 -10.91 -9.31
N LEU A 216 -19.72 -9.72 -9.49
CA LEU A 216 -20.03 -8.79 -10.58
C LEU A 216 -19.68 -9.40 -11.94
N VAL A 217 -18.49 -10.01 -12.08
CA VAL A 217 -18.09 -10.70 -13.31
C VAL A 217 -19.06 -11.84 -13.61
N VAL A 218 -19.44 -12.64 -12.61
CA VAL A 218 -20.41 -13.75 -12.78
C VAL A 218 -21.79 -13.23 -13.15
N VAL A 219 -22.29 -12.17 -12.52
CA VAL A 219 -23.60 -11.58 -12.82
C VAL A 219 -23.61 -10.97 -14.23
N LEU A 220 -22.53 -10.28 -14.63
CA LEU A 220 -22.39 -9.68 -15.96
C LEU A 220 -22.19 -10.71 -17.09
N LEU A 221 -21.80 -11.95 -16.76
CA LEU A 221 -21.70 -13.05 -17.73
C LEU A 221 -23.02 -13.85 -17.87
N ILE A 222 -23.96 -13.70 -16.92
CA ILE A 222 -25.23 -14.42 -16.90
C ILE A 222 -26.40 -13.58 -17.45
N VAL A 223 -26.30 -12.25 -17.37
CA VAL A 223 -27.30 -11.29 -17.88
C VAL A 223 -26.92 -10.82 -19.27
#